data_AF-A0A0C2I7W5-F1
#
_entry.id   AF-A0A0C2I7W5-F1
#
_cell.length_a   1.000
_cell.length_b   1.000
_cell.length_c   1.000
_cell.angle_alpha   90.00
_cell.angle_beta   90.00
_cell.angle_gamma   90.00
#
_symmetry.space_group_name_H-M   'P 1'
#
loop_
_entity.id
_entity.type
_entity.pdbx_description
1 polymer ?
#
loop_
_entity_poly.entity_id
_entity_poly.type
_entity_poly.pdbx_seq_one_letter_code
_entity_poly.pdbx_strand_id
1 'polypeptide(L)'
;MTANYTEHWEKWWKGSNVRLVNFMAKDNIPFHTVVFPSTLIGANDGYICLNDISSTGFMVRLFIEYLNYDNQKFSKSRGIGIFGNDAMNTTIKSDVYRLYLLANRPETHDTSFSWDDLQIRNDGEFIASIGNFVNRALSLLHTKFNGEIRKIELSDDECSVVTQIDKSLDDYINAMKSYKFREAYAHICHIAHHGNRYFQQMEPWVVKGREEKVITALIFSANIVALLSLILEPFAPEICGQIRQDIKLEPEKCVIPPGFVKLLTDGTIINKPPIYFPKIKPEYIKSLKISSVKRTKLLQNEFYKENPVKIIFKFPHLTDYFNRSYLHCLTFEQYDFW
;
A
#
# COMPACT_ATOMS: atom_id res chain seq x y z
N MET A 1 25.00 2.88 1.04
CA MET A 1 25.39 1.46 0.91
C MET A 1 25.12 0.77 2.23
N THR A 2 24.72 -0.50 2.23
CA THR A 2 24.39 -1.27 3.46
C THR A 2 25.60 -1.36 4.42
N ALA A 3 26.82 -1.32 3.88
CA ALA A 3 28.06 -1.23 4.66
C ALA A 3 28.15 0.02 5.56
N ASN A 4 27.43 1.11 5.24
CA ASN A 4 27.37 2.30 6.09
C ASN A 4 26.33 2.17 7.21
N TYR A 5 25.47 1.14 7.16
CA TYR A 5 24.41 0.90 8.13
C TYR A 5 24.79 -0.16 9.17
N THR A 6 25.58 -1.16 8.78
CA THR A 6 26.01 -2.23 9.68
C THR A 6 27.33 -2.84 9.22
N GLU A 7 28.18 -3.19 10.18
CA GLU A 7 29.40 -3.96 9.94
C GLU A 7 29.09 -5.36 9.39
N HIS A 8 27.88 -5.90 9.64
CA HIS A 8 27.44 -7.21 9.17
C HIS A 8 26.77 -7.19 7.79
N TRP A 9 27.02 -6.16 6.98
CA TRP A 9 26.36 -6.00 5.68
C TRP A 9 26.59 -7.19 4.74
N GLU A 10 27.73 -7.87 4.84
CA GLU A 10 28.05 -9.05 4.05
C GLU A 10 27.06 -10.20 4.28
N LYS A 11 26.44 -10.32 5.46
CA LYS A 11 25.41 -11.33 5.70
C LYS A 11 24.21 -11.17 4.76
N TRP A 12 23.93 -9.96 4.30
CA TRP A 12 22.83 -9.65 3.39
C TRP A 12 23.22 -9.79 1.92
N TRP A 13 24.49 -9.56 1.58
CA TRP A 13 24.96 -9.52 0.19
C TRP A 13 25.70 -10.78 -0.24
N LYS A 14 26.22 -11.56 0.71
CA LYS A 14 27.01 -12.78 0.53
C LYS A 14 26.45 -13.97 1.33
N GLY A 15 25.34 -13.78 2.05
CA GLY A 15 24.73 -14.83 2.87
C GLY A 15 23.97 -15.86 2.05
N SER A 16 24.06 -17.13 2.43
CA SER A 16 23.39 -18.25 1.75
C SER A 16 21.89 -18.32 2.01
N ASN A 17 21.34 -17.58 2.98
CA ASN A 17 19.92 -17.65 3.38
C ASN A 17 19.19 -16.32 3.10
N VAL A 18 19.49 -15.67 1.98
CA VAL A 18 18.93 -14.35 1.66
C VAL A 18 18.24 -14.37 0.30
N ARG A 19 16.96 -13.99 0.29
CA ARG A 19 16.23 -13.69 -0.95
C ARG A 19 16.34 -12.19 -1.26
N LEU A 20 17.16 -11.83 -2.24
CA LEU A 20 17.36 -10.44 -2.65
C LEU A 20 16.28 -10.01 -3.65
N VAL A 21 15.40 -9.08 -3.26
CA VAL A 21 14.34 -8.57 -4.14
C VAL A 21 14.64 -7.12 -4.54
N ASN A 22 14.68 -6.84 -5.84
CA ASN A 22 14.91 -5.50 -6.37
C ASN A 22 13.68 -4.98 -7.12
N PHE A 23 13.10 -3.88 -6.64
CA PHE A 23 12.01 -3.15 -7.31
C PHE A 23 12.59 -2.03 -8.18
N MET A 24 12.23 -2.00 -9.46
CA MET A 24 12.73 -0.97 -10.38
C MET A 24 11.79 -0.72 -11.56
N ALA A 25 11.98 0.39 -12.26
CA ALA A 25 11.35 0.64 -13.55
C ALA A 25 12.06 -0.14 -14.68
N LYS A 26 11.37 -0.36 -15.80
CA LYS A 26 11.90 -1.15 -16.93
C LYS A 26 13.22 -0.66 -17.52
N ASP A 27 13.50 0.64 -17.43
CA ASP A 27 14.77 1.22 -17.93
C ASP A 27 16.00 0.71 -17.19
N ASN A 28 15.80 0.25 -15.96
CA ASN A 28 16.87 -0.31 -15.12
C ASN A 28 17.11 -1.80 -15.39
N ILE A 29 16.29 -2.47 -16.22
CA ILE A 29 16.42 -3.90 -16.52
C ILE A 29 17.87 -4.26 -16.91
N PRO A 30 18.50 -3.65 -17.94
CA PRO A 30 19.82 -4.12 -18.40
C PRO A 30 20.93 -3.96 -17.36
N PHE A 31 20.88 -2.88 -16.57
CA PHE A 31 21.85 -2.63 -15.51
C PHE A 31 21.79 -3.71 -14.43
N HIS A 32 20.59 -4.17 -14.13
CA HIS A 32 20.35 -5.12 -13.08
C HIS A 32 20.39 -6.56 -13.59
N THR A 33 20.02 -6.87 -14.83
CA THR A 33 20.08 -8.25 -15.35
C THR A 33 21.42 -8.62 -15.97
N VAL A 34 22.21 -7.65 -16.43
CA VAL A 34 23.47 -7.89 -17.13
C VAL A 34 24.66 -7.23 -16.44
N VAL A 35 24.65 -5.91 -16.28
CA VAL A 35 25.85 -5.16 -15.86
C VAL A 35 26.24 -5.50 -14.42
N PHE A 36 25.32 -5.34 -13.48
CA PHE A 36 25.57 -5.59 -12.06
C PHE A 36 25.91 -7.06 -11.78
N PRO A 37 25.14 -8.06 -12.29
CA PRO A 37 25.51 -9.47 -12.12
C PRO A 37 26.86 -9.83 -12.74
N SER A 38 27.19 -9.32 -13.93
CA SER A 38 28.53 -9.52 -14.53
C SER A 38 29.64 -8.98 -13.65
N THR A 39 29.39 -7.82 -13.01
CA THR A 39 30.35 -7.22 -12.07
C THR A 39 30.52 -8.07 -10.81
N LEU A 40 29.43 -8.58 -10.24
CA LEU A 40 29.48 -9.46 -9.06
C LEU A 40 30.19 -10.79 -9.35
N ILE A 41 29.89 -11.40 -10.50
CA ILE A 41 30.55 -12.63 -10.96
C ILE A 41 32.04 -12.37 -11.20
N GLY A 42 32.39 -11.27 -11.87
CA GLY A 42 33.78 -10.89 -12.14
C GLY A 42 34.58 -10.57 -10.88
N ALA A 43 33.94 -10.04 -9.84
CA ALA A 43 34.57 -9.80 -8.54
C ALA A 43 34.90 -11.10 -7.80
N ASN A 44 34.16 -12.18 -8.05
CA ASN A 44 34.36 -13.51 -7.47
C ASN A 44 34.55 -13.50 -5.94
N ASP A 45 33.70 -12.75 -5.25
CA ASP A 45 33.80 -12.45 -3.81
C ASP A 45 32.55 -12.94 -3.04
N GLY A 46 31.95 -14.05 -3.50
CA GLY A 46 30.85 -14.72 -2.80
C GLY A 46 29.51 -13.96 -2.76
N TYR A 47 29.28 -13.00 -3.67
CA TYR A 47 28.02 -12.26 -3.74
C TYR A 47 26.86 -13.10 -4.25
N ILE A 48 25.66 -12.87 -3.70
CA ILE A 48 24.41 -13.47 -4.19
C ILE A 48 24.16 -13.04 -5.64
N CYS A 49 24.14 -14.01 -6.56
CA CYS A 49 23.94 -13.79 -7.99
C CYS A 49 22.66 -14.47 -8.51
N LEU A 50 22.26 -14.12 -9.73
CA LEU A 50 20.95 -14.45 -10.32
C LEU A 50 20.59 -15.94 -10.40
N ASN A 51 21.54 -16.87 -10.27
CA ASN A 51 21.35 -18.27 -10.68
C ASN A 51 22.09 -19.30 -9.83
N ASP A 52 22.43 -18.98 -8.58
CA ASP A 52 23.14 -19.97 -7.77
C ASP A 52 22.18 -21.01 -7.19
N ILE A 53 21.77 -21.97 -8.03
CA ILE A 53 20.95 -23.15 -7.69
C ILE A 53 21.57 -23.98 -6.55
N SER A 54 22.86 -23.76 -6.24
CA SER A 54 23.59 -24.46 -5.18
C SER A 54 23.55 -23.75 -3.82
N SER A 55 23.08 -22.51 -3.76
CA SER A 55 22.96 -21.74 -2.53
C SER A 55 21.52 -21.29 -2.33
N THR A 56 21.01 -21.39 -1.10
CA THR A 56 19.63 -21.02 -0.74
C THR A 56 19.31 -19.51 -0.87
N GLY A 57 20.21 -18.72 -1.48
CA GLY A 57 20.03 -17.31 -1.79
C GLY A 57 19.52 -17.12 -3.23
N PHE A 58 18.44 -16.36 -3.40
CA PHE A 58 17.79 -16.17 -4.70
C PHE A 58 17.49 -14.70 -4.98
N MET A 59 17.79 -14.22 -6.20
CA MET A 59 17.52 -12.83 -6.58
C MET A 59 16.28 -12.69 -7.46
N VAL A 60 15.29 -11.92 -7.01
CA VAL A 60 14.07 -11.59 -7.76
C VAL A 60 14.14 -10.14 -8.25
N ARG A 61 13.79 -9.91 -9.51
CA ARG A 61 13.68 -8.56 -10.08
C ARG A 61 12.24 -8.29 -10.50
N LEU A 62 11.70 -7.19 -10.01
CA LEU A 62 10.33 -6.78 -10.24
C LEU A 62 10.33 -5.47 -10.99
N PHE A 63 9.74 -5.50 -12.18
CA PHE A 63 9.68 -4.37 -13.08
C PHE A 63 8.30 -3.76 -13.05
N ILE A 64 8.25 -2.45 -13.19
CA ILE A 64 7.02 -1.71 -13.47
C ILE A 64 7.12 -1.04 -14.83
N GLU A 65 5.99 -1.00 -15.50
CA GLU A 65 5.75 -0.17 -16.68
C GLU A 65 5.62 1.30 -16.25
N TYR A 66 5.48 2.22 -17.21
CA TYR A 66 5.45 3.63 -16.88
C TYR A 66 4.12 4.06 -16.27
N LEU A 67 4.20 4.93 -15.28
CA LEU A 67 3.08 5.77 -14.87
C LEU A 67 3.16 7.09 -15.65
N ASN A 68 2.11 7.39 -16.41
CA ASN A 68 1.91 8.66 -17.09
C ASN A 68 1.04 9.62 -16.24
N TYR A 69 0.89 10.86 -16.67
CA TYR A 69 0.05 11.88 -16.04
C TYR A 69 -0.87 12.49 -17.10
N ASP A 70 -2.19 12.31 -16.95
CA ASP A 70 -3.21 12.67 -17.95
C ASP A 70 -2.77 12.27 -19.40
N ASN A 71 -2.34 11.02 -19.54
CA ASN A 71 -1.82 10.40 -20.78
C ASN A 71 -0.57 11.07 -21.38
N GLN A 72 0.16 11.86 -20.60
CA GLN A 72 1.44 12.46 -20.97
C GLN A 72 2.57 11.98 -20.06
N LYS A 73 3.80 11.95 -20.58
CA LYS A 73 4.97 11.66 -19.76
C LYS A 73 5.23 12.81 -18.78
N PHE A 74 5.59 12.45 -17.55
CA PHE A 74 6.07 13.41 -16.55
C PHE A 74 7.24 14.23 -17.12
N SER A 75 7.24 15.54 -16.87
CA SER A 75 8.26 16.45 -17.38
C SER A 75 8.48 17.61 -16.42
N LYS A 76 9.61 17.58 -15.70
CA LYS A 76 9.96 18.63 -14.74
C LYS A 76 10.15 20.00 -15.40
N SER A 77 10.85 20.03 -16.54
CA SER A 77 11.10 21.27 -17.31
C SER A 77 9.83 21.90 -17.88
N ARG A 78 8.87 21.06 -18.31
CA ARG A 78 7.58 21.54 -18.83
C ARG A 78 6.53 21.69 -17.73
N GLY A 79 6.83 21.37 -16.47
CA GLY A 79 5.88 21.39 -15.36
C GLY A 79 4.75 20.35 -15.44
N ILE A 80 4.87 19.33 -16.29
CA ILE A 80 3.82 18.33 -16.52
C ILE A 80 3.98 17.22 -15.46
N GLY A 81 2.95 17.03 -14.64
CA GLY A 81 2.88 15.99 -13.63
C GLY A 81 2.75 16.50 -12.20
N ILE A 82 2.52 15.57 -11.29
CA ILE A 82 2.59 15.75 -9.84
C ILE A 82 3.91 15.18 -9.32
N PHE A 83 4.70 15.97 -8.59
CA PHE A 83 5.92 15.49 -7.95
C PHE A 83 5.69 15.30 -6.44
N GLY A 84 6.59 14.58 -5.76
CA GLY A 84 6.45 14.32 -4.31
C GLY A 84 6.25 15.60 -3.47
N ASN A 85 6.98 16.67 -3.80
CA ASN A 85 6.81 17.97 -3.15
C ASN A 85 5.43 18.60 -3.38
N ASP A 86 4.82 18.36 -4.54
CA ASP A 86 3.47 18.85 -4.83
C ASP A 86 2.43 18.08 -4.04
N ALA A 87 2.57 16.75 -3.97
CA ALA A 87 1.69 15.89 -3.18
C ALA A 87 1.71 16.29 -1.69
N MET A 88 2.90 16.57 -1.13
CA MET A 88 3.06 17.05 0.25
C MET A 88 2.37 18.40 0.52
N ASN A 89 2.24 19.25 -0.50
CA ASN A 89 1.58 20.56 -0.37
C ASN A 89 0.06 20.47 -0.54
N THR A 90 -0.49 19.28 -0.82
CA THR A 90 -1.93 19.07 -0.84
C THR A 90 -2.48 18.75 0.55
N THR A 91 -3.79 18.84 0.72
CA THR A 91 -4.49 18.36 1.93
C THR A 91 -4.86 16.88 1.83
N ILE A 92 -4.53 16.21 0.72
CA ILE A 92 -4.79 14.78 0.51
C ILE A 92 -3.78 13.99 1.35
N LYS A 93 -4.28 13.03 2.13
CA LYS A 93 -3.45 12.17 2.96
C LYS A 93 -2.57 11.25 2.11
N SER A 94 -1.38 10.95 2.62
CA SER A 94 -0.39 10.03 2.03
C SER A 94 -1.04 8.70 1.61
N ASP A 95 -1.84 8.11 2.49
CA ASP A 95 -2.52 6.83 2.26
C ASP A 95 -3.48 6.84 1.07
N VAL A 96 -4.12 7.98 0.76
CA VAL A 96 -5.00 8.08 -0.41
C VAL A 96 -4.18 7.99 -1.70
N TYR A 97 -3.00 8.62 -1.74
CA TYR A 97 -2.08 8.46 -2.85
C TYR A 97 -1.56 7.04 -2.95
N ARG A 98 -1.18 6.42 -1.83
CA ARG A 98 -0.67 5.04 -1.81
C ARG A 98 -1.72 4.05 -2.34
N LEU A 99 -2.95 4.12 -1.85
CA LEU A 99 -4.06 3.29 -2.30
C LEU A 99 -4.30 3.47 -3.80
N TYR A 100 -4.41 4.72 -4.26
CA TYR A 100 -4.63 5.01 -5.68
C TYR A 100 -3.50 4.47 -6.56
N LEU A 101 -2.24 4.74 -6.21
CA LEU A 101 -1.08 4.35 -7.01
C LEU A 101 -0.84 2.84 -7.01
N LEU A 102 -1.11 2.14 -5.90
CA LEU A 102 -0.97 0.69 -5.82
C LEU A 102 -2.14 -0.05 -6.49
N ALA A 103 -3.37 0.44 -6.35
CA ALA A 103 -4.52 -0.10 -7.08
C ALA A 103 -4.37 0.07 -8.60
N ASN A 104 -3.72 1.16 -9.04
CA ASN A 104 -3.42 1.45 -10.44
C ASN A 104 -1.96 1.18 -10.82
N ARG A 105 -1.29 0.28 -10.10
CA ARG A 105 0.13 -0.01 -10.33
C ARG A 105 0.35 -0.51 -11.77
N PRO A 106 1.31 0.05 -12.52
CA PRO A 106 1.61 -0.38 -13.88
C PRO A 106 2.39 -1.70 -13.89
N GLU A 107 1.69 -2.83 -13.70
CA GLU A 107 2.30 -4.17 -13.60
C GLU A 107 2.51 -4.84 -14.97
N THR A 108 1.58 -4.65 -15.90
CA THR A 108 1.60 -5.31 -17.22
C THR A 108 1.59 -4.36 -18.40
N HIS A 109 1.13 -3.12 -18.19
CA HIS A 109 1.07 -2.07 -19.18
C HIS A 109 1.20 -0.72 -18.49
N ASP A 110 1.56 0.30 -19.26
CA ASP A 110 1.60 1.69 -18.80
C ASP A 110 0.23 2.09 -18.24
N THR A 111 0.21 2.79 -17.11
CA THR A 111 -1.01 3.38 -16.53
C THR A 111 -0.90 4.90 -16.54
N SER A 112 -1.99 5.61 -16.24
CA SER A 112 -1.96 7.08 -16.14
C SER A 112 -2.62 7.53 -14.85
N PHE A 113 -1.94 8.41 -14.12
CA PHE A 113 -2.52 9.19 -13.05
C PHE A 113 -3.49 10.23 -13.64
N SER A 114 -4.64 10.40 -13.00
CA SER A 114 -5.51 11.54 -13.21
C SER A 114 -6.15 11.98 -11.90
N TRP A 115 -6.29 13.30 -11.69
CA TRP A 115 -6.94 13.83 -10.50
C TRP A 115 -8.42 13.45 -10.40
N ASP A 116 -9.12 13.40 -11.53
CA ASP A 116 -10.53 13.03 -11.56
C ASP A 116 -10.70 11.54 -11.23
N ASP A 117 -9.84 10.67 -11.79
CA ASP A 117 -9.84 9.24 -11.48
C ASP A 117 -9.46 8.96 -10.02
N LEU A 118 -8.50 9.72 -9.46
CA LEU A 118 -8.17 9.64 -8.03
C LEU A 118 -9.38 9.94 -7.16
N GLN A 119 -10.17 10.96 -7.49
CA GLN A 119 -11.39 11.27 -6.76
C GLN A 119 -12.44 10.17 -6.90
N ILE A 120 -12.70 9.72 -8.14
CA ILE A 120 -13.71 8.70 -8.43
C ILE A 120 -13.40 7.41 -7.67
N ARG A 121 -12.13 6.96 -7.68
CA ARG A 121 -11.72 5.77 -6.94
C ARG A 121 -11.74 5.96 -5.43
N ASN A 122 -11.29 7.12 -4.93
CA ASN A 122 -11.38 7.40 -3.50
C ASN A 122 -12.83 7.31 -2.99
N ASP A 123 -13.76 7.95 -3.70
CA ASP A 123 -15.14 8.02 -3.25
C ASP A 123 -15.93 6.73 -3.54
N GLY A 124 -15.74 6.15 -4.73
CA GLY A 124 -16.51 5.00 -5.22
C GLY A 124 -15.93 3.63 -4.88
N GLU A 125 -14.63 3.52 -4.63
CA GLU A 125 -13.95 2.26 -4.32
C GLU A 125 -13.54 2.23 -2.84
N PHE A 126 -12.75 3.22 -2.39
CA PHE A 126 -12.17 3.19 -1.05
C PHE A 126 -13.20 3.50 0.04
N ILE A 127 -13.92 4.61 -0.11
CA ILE A 127 -14.94 5.04 0.84
C ILE A 127 -16.17 4.15 0.76
N ALA A 128 -16.70 3.91 -0.44
CA ALA A 128 -17.96 3.18 -0.58
C ALA A 128 -17.86 1.69 -0.21
N SER A 129 -16.68 1.06 -0.36
CA SER A 129 -16.48 -0.35 -0.01
C SER A 129 -15.92 -0.50 1.41
N ILE A 130 -14.61 -0.27 1.58
CA ILE A 130 -13.89 -0.55 2.83
C ILE A 130 -14.31 0.45 3.91
N GLY A 131 -14.27 1.75 3.60
CA GLY A 131 -14.57 2.80 4.56
C GLY A 131 -16.00 2.74 5.10
N ASN A 132 -16.97 2.46 4.25
CA ASN A 132 -18.37 2.32 4.63
C ASN A 132 -18.58 1.13 5.59
N PHE A 133 -17.99 -0.02 5.28
CA PHE A 133 -18.07 -1.20 6.15
C PHE A 133 -17.47 -0.93 7.53
N VAL A 134 -16.22 -0.44 7.55
CA VAL A 134 -15.49 -0.11 8.79
C VAL A 134 -16.30 0.88 9.64
N ASN A 135 -16.75 1.98 9.05
CA ASN A 135 -17.51 3.00 9.76
C ASN A 135 -18.84 2.46 10.30
N ARG A 136 -19.61 1.71 9.48
CA ARG A 136 -20.93 1.17 9.90
C ARG A 136 -20.78 0.14 11.01
N ALA A 137 -19.84 -0.79 10.88
CA ALA A 137 -19.62 -1.83 11.87
C ALA A 137 -19.24 -1.25 13.23
N LEU A 138 -18.20 -0.40 13.26
CA LEU A 138 -17.70 0.16 14.52
C LEU A 138 -18.68 1.18 15.13
N SER A 139 -19.30 2.04 14.31
CA SER A 139 -20.23 3.07 14.82
C SER A 139 -21.49 2.44 15.41
N LEU A 140 -22.02 1.39 14.76
CA LEU A 140 -23.22 0.72 15.25
C LEU A 140 -22.93 -0.10 16.51
N LEU A 141 -21.77 -0.77 16.58
CA LEU A 141 -21.30 -1.42 17.81
C LEU A 141 -21.15 -0.41 18.97
N HIS A 142 -20.52 0.74 18.71
CA HIS A 142 -20.36 1.79 19.71
C HIS A 142 -21.71 2.37 20.17
N THR A 143 -22.63 2.63 19.25
CA THR A 143 -23.92 3.29 19.58
C THR A 143 -24.97 2.37 20.18
N LYS A 144 -24.94 1.06 19.87
CA LYS A 144 -25.93 0.09 20.38
C LYS A 144 -25.46 -0.69 21.60
N PHE A 145 -24.15 -0.93 21.71
CA PHE A 145 -23.57 -1.79 22.74
C PHE A 145 -22.35 -1.15 23.42
N ASN A 146 -22.26 0.18 23.42
CA ASN A 146 -21.18 0.96 24.03
C ASN A 146 -19.76 0.57 23.59
N GLY A 147 -19.62 -0.12 22.45
CA GLY A 147 -18.32 -0.53 21.92
C GLY A 147 -17.73 -1.75 22.60
N GLU A 148 -18.50 -2.45 23.45
CA GLU A 148 -18.02 -3.61 24.19
C GLU A 148 -17.92 -4.85 23.29
N ILE A 149 -16.73 -5.45 23.26
CA ILE A 149 -16.47 -6.75 22.66
C ILE A 149 -16.86 -7.83 23.66
N ARG A 150 -17.83 -8.66 23.30
CA ARG A 150 -18.31 -9.78 24.10
C ARG A 150 -17.99 -11.12 23.45
N LYS A 151 -18.13 -12.18 24.25
CA LYS A 151 -18.08 -13.53 23.74
C LYS A 151 -19.27 -13.74 22.79
N ILE A 152 -18.99 -14.29 21.61
CA ILE A 152 -20.00 -14.61 20.60
C ILE A 152 -19.85 -16.06 20.20
N GLU A 153 -20.95 -16.65 19.77
CA GLU A 153 -21.00 -17.97 19.14
C GLU A 153 -21.37 -17.79 17.67
N LEU A 154 -20.56 -18.37 16.78
CA LEU A 154 -20.81 -18.27 15.35
C LEU A 154 -21.95 -19.22 14.96
N SER A 155 -22.90 -18.72 14.18
CA SER A 155 -23.92 -19.54 13.55
C SER A 155 -23.48 -19.96 12.13
N ASP A 156 -24.32 -20.74 11.45
CA ASP A 156 -24.08 -21.14 10.06
C ASP A 156 -23.92 -19.93 9.12
N ASP A 157 -24.63 -18.82 9.41
CA ASP A 157 -24.52 -17.57 8.66
C ASP A 157 -23.07 -17.04 8.71
N GLU A 158 -22.46 -16.97 9.90
CA GLU A 158 -21.08 -16.50 10.05
C GLU A 158 -20.06 -17.51 9.51
N CYS A 159 -20.24 -18.81 9.76
CA CYS A 159 -19.36 -19.86 9.25
C CYS A 159 -19.26 -19.85 7.71
N SER A 160 -20.36 -19.56 7.02
CA SER A 160 -20.39 -19.39 5.56
C SER A 160 -19.58 -18.18 5.09
N VAL A 161 -19.60 -17.08 5.85
CA VAL A 161 -18.81 -15.88 5.55
C VAL A 161 -17.34 -16.10 5.85
N VAL A 162 -17.00 -16.79 6.94
CA VAL A 162 -15.62 -17.19 7.28
C VAL A 162 -14.98 -17.93 6.12
N THR A 163 -15.67 -18.93 5.55
CA THR A 163 -15.17 -19.70 4.41
C THR A 163 -14.83 -18.83 3.20
N GLN A 164 -15.64 -17.79 2.93
CA GLN A 164 -15.41 -16.86 1.82
C GLN A 164 -14.24 -15.90 2.10
N ILE A 165 -14.11 -15.45 3.35
CA ILE A 165 -13.00 -14.60 3.80
C ILE A 165 -11.69 -15.37 3.74
N ASP A 166 -11.64 -16.61 4.23
CA ASP A 166 -10.45 -17.47 4.24
C ASP A 166 -9.91 -17.67 2.82
N LYS A 167 -10.80 -18.02 1.89
CA LYS A 167 -10.42 -18.13 0.48
C LYS A 167 -9.81 -16.83 -0.06
N SER A 168 -10.45 -15.70 0.22
CA SER A 168 -9.95 -14.39 -0.24
C SER A 168 -8.64 -13.99 0.44
N LEU A 169 -8.43 -14.41 1.70
CA LEU A 169 -7.20 -14.19 2.45
C LEU A 169 -6.05 -15.03 1.89
N ASP A 170 -6.29 -16.29 1.56
CA ASP A 170 -5.31 -17.16 0.89
C ASP A 170 -4.90 -16.58 -0.46
N ASP A 171 -5.87 -16.13 -1.27
CA ASP A 171 -5.61 -15.49 -2.55
C ASP A 171 -4.81 -14.19 -2.39
N TYR A 172 -5.13 -13.37 -1.38
CA TYR A 172 -4.36 -12.18 -1.01
C TYR A 172 -2.91 -12.53 -0.66
N ILE A 173 -2.69 -13.54 0.20
CA ILE A 173 -1.36 -13.97 0.63
C ILE A 173 -0.55 -14.47 -0.59
N ASN A 174 -1.18 -15.24 -1.48
CA ASN A 174 -0.54 -15.74 -2.69
C ASN A 174 -0.18 -14.62 -3.67
N ALA A 175 -1.06 -13.63 -3.84
CA ALA A 175 -0.81 -12.46 -4.67
C ALA A 175 0.35 -11.60 -4.09
N MET A 176 0.38 -11.38 -2.78
CA MET A 176 1.47 -10.66 -2.10
C MET A 176 2.81 -11.39 -2.24
N LYS A 177 2.85 -12.71 -2.02
CA LYS A 177 4.05 -13.55 -2.20
C LYS A 177 4.56 -13.55 -3.65
N SER A 178 3.65 -13.34 -4.60
CA SER A 178 3.94 -13.27 -6.04
C SER A 178 4.13 -11.84 -6.55
N TYR A 179 4.14 -10.85 -5.65
CA TYR A 179 4.32 -9.42 -5.96
C TYR A 179 3.27 -8.83 -6.91
N LYS A 180 2.06 -9.40 -6.92
CA LYS A 180 0.91 -8.92 -7.68
C LYS A 180 0.05 -8.02 -6.81
N PHE A 181 0.49 -6.79 -6.57
CA PHE A 181 -0.13 -5.91 -5.58
C PHE A 181 -1.53 -5.45 -5.98
N ARG A 182 -1.79 -5.31 -7.29
CA ARG A 182 -3.13 -4.98 -7.78
C ARG A 182 -4.12 -6.12 -7.54
N GLU A 183 -3.68 -7.36 -7.76
CA GLU A 183 -4.47 -8.56 -7.48
C GLU A 183 -4.71 -8.70 -5.97
N ALA A 184 -3.67 -8.54 -5.15
CA ALA A 184 -3.79 -8.54 -3.69
C ALA A 184 -4.82 -7.50 -3.20
N TYR A 185 -4.75 -6.26 -3.70
CA TYR A 185 -5.71 -5.22 -3.35
C TYR A 185 -7.16 -5.60 -3.72
N ALA A 186 -7.38 -6.23 -4.87
CA ALA A 186 -8.71 -6.70 -5.25
C ALA A 186 -9.26 -7.75 -4.25
N HIS A 187 -8.42 -8.63 -3.72
CA HIS A 187 -8.83 -9.59 -2.68
C HIS A 187 -9.18 -8.91 -1.35
N ILE A 188 -8.52 -7.80 -0.98
CA ILE A 188 -8.94 -6.97 0.17
C ILE A 188 -10.36 -6.42 -0.06
N CYS A 189 -10.62 -5.91 -1.27
CA CYS A 189 -11.95 -5.43 -1.65
C CYS A 189 -13.00 -6.54 -1.61
N HIS A 190 -12.66 -7.78 -1.98
CA HIS A 190 -13.56 -8.93 -1.86
C HIS A 190 -13.90 -9.23 -0.38
N ILE A 191 -12.92 -9.22 0.53
CA ILE A 191 -13.16 -9.41 1.97
C ILE A 191 -14.11 -8.32 2.51
N ALA A 192 -13.87 -7.06 2.16
CA ALA A 192 -14.77 -5.97 2.52
C ALA A 192 -16.17 -6.12 1.90
N HIS A 193 -16.27 -6.65 0.69
CA HIS A 193 -17.55 -6.96 0.04
C HIS A 193 -18.33 -8.06 0.79
N HIS A 194 -17.67 -9.15 1.18
CA HIS A 194 -18.27 -10.20 2.00
C HIS A 194 -18.78 -9.65 3.33
N GLY A 195 -17.99 -8.81 4.00
CA GLY A 195 -18.40 -8.10 5.22
C GLY A 195 -19.62 -7.20 5.01
N ASN A 196 -19.63 -6.36 3.96
CA ASN A 196 -20.77 -5.51 3.62
C ASN A 196 -22.05 -6.31 3.35
N ARG A 197 -21.95 -7.39 2.57
CA ARG A 197 -23.09 -8.25 2.24
C ARG A 197 -23.66 -8.89 3.49
N TYR A 198 -22.81 -9.47 4.33
CA TYR A 198 -23.20 -10.03 5.62
C TYR A 198 -23.89 -8.98 6.51
N PHE A 199 -23.26 -7.81 6.67
CA PHE A 199 -23.80 -6.72 7.48
C PHE A 199 -25.18 -6.27 6.99
N GLN A 200 -25.40 -6.26 5.67
CA GLN A 200 -26.69 -5.91 5.09
C GLN A 200 -27.74 -7.00 5.30
N GLN A 201 -27.37 -8.28 5.19
CA GLN A 201 -28.26 -9.42 5.41
C GLN A 201 -28.72 -9.53 6.87
N MET A 202 -27.84 -9.22 7.82
CA MET A 202 -28.12 -9.34 9.25
C MET A 202 -28.95 -8.18 9.80
N GLU A 203 -29.02 -7.06 9.06
CA GLU A 203 -29.73 -5.84 9.46
C GLU A 203 -29.51 -5.44 10.93
N PRO A 204 -28.24 -5.27 11.37
CA PRO A 204 -27.92 -5.06 12.79
C PRO A 204 -28.48 -3.75 13.36
N TRP A 205 -29.03 -2.86 12.53
CA TRP A 205 -29.74 -1.66 12.99
C TRP A 205 -31.12 -1.98 13.59
N VAL A 206 -31.68 -3.16 13.33
CA VAL A 206 -32.98 -3.62 13.86
C VAL A 206 -32.75 -4.56 15.06
N VAL A 207 -32.73 -3.98 16.26
CA VAL A 207 -32.37 -4.67 17.51
C VAL A 207 -33.54 -5.38 18.20
N LYS A 208 -34.75 -4.80 18.14
CA LYS A 208 -35.90 -5.22 18.94
C LYS A 208 -36.19 -6.73 18.75
N GLY A 209 -36.06 -7.50 19.83
CA GLY A 209 -36.31 -8.95 19.84
C GLY A 209 -35.21 -9.82 19.23
N ARG A 210 -34.03 -9.26 18.90
CA ARG A 210 -32.91 -9.97 18.24
C ARG A 210 -31.53 -9.58 18.80
N GLU A 211 -31.47 -9.16 20.05
CA GLU A 211 -30.27 -8.53 20.64
C GLU A 211 -29.01 -9.41 20.51
N GLU A 212 -29.10 -10.71 20.85
CA GLU A 212 -28.01 -11.67 20.72
C GLU A 212 -27.53 -11.87 19.27
N LYS A 213 -28.46 -11.89 18.30
CA LYS A 213 -28.10 -12.00 16.87
C LYS A 213 -27.42 -10.71 16.38
N VAL A 214 -27.90 -9.55 16.83
CA VAL A 214 -27.31 -8.25 16.45
C VAL A 214 -25.91 -8.09 17.04
N ILE A 215 -25.72 -8.37 18.33
CA ILE A 215 -24.41 -8.20 18.96
C ILE A 215 -23.38 -9.17 18.36
N THR A 216 -23.79 -10.40 18.07
CA THR A 216 -22.97 -11.38 17.33
C THR A 216 -22.53 -10.82 15.98
N ALA A 217 -23.47 -10.27 15.20
CA ALA A 217 -23.16 -9.70 13.90
C ALA A 217 -22.22 -8.49 13.95
N LEU A 218 -22.37 -7.63 14.96
CA LEU A 218 -21.53 -6.45 15.13
C LEU A 218 -20.11 -6.82 15.57
N ILE A 219 -19.96 -7.76 16.52
CA ILE A 219 -18.64 -8.21 16.98
C ILE A 219 -17.94 -9.02 15.89
N PHE A 220 -18.67 -9.87 15.16
CA PHE A 220 -18.12 -10.57 13.99
C PHE A 220 -17.63 -9.57 12.94
N SER A 221 -18.44 -8.56 12.60
CA SER A 221 -18.05 -7.50 11.67
C SER A 221 -16.85 -6.69 12.17
N ALA A 222 -16.75 -6.41 13.47
CA ALA A 222 -15.60 -5.72 14.06
C ALA A 222 -14.31 -6.57 13.94
N ASN A 223 -14.40 -7.90 14.00
CA ASN A 223 -13.26 -8.78 13.75
C ASN A 223 -12.86 -8.81 12.26
N ILE A 224 -13.81 -8.70 11.33
CA ILE A 224 -13.50 -8.48 9.90
C ILE A 224 -12.77 -7.15 9.73
N VAL A 225 -13.20 -6.09 10.42
CA VAL A 225 -12.49 -4.79 10.41
C VAL A 225 -11.07 -4.92 10.95
N ALA A 226 -10.86 -5.70 12.02
CA ALA A 226 -9.52 -5.97 12.53
C ALA A 226 -8.65 -6.67 11.47
N LEU A 227 -9.14 -7.72 10.80
CA LEU A 227 -8.41 -8.38 9.71
C LEU A 227 -8.10 -7.40 8.56
N LEU A 228 -9.10 -6.62 8.12
CA LEU A 228 -8.92 -5.61 7.07
C LEU A 228 -7.81 -4.62 7.43
N SER A 229 -7.71 -4.20 8.69
CA SER A 229 -6.65 -3.30 9.15
C SER A 229 -5.24 -3.91 9.11
N LEU A 230 -5.11 -5.24 9.09
CA LEU A 230 -3.82 -5.93 8.97
C LEU A 230 -3.42 -6.07 7.50
N ILE A 231 -4.34 -6.53 6.65
CA ILE A 231 -4.04 -6.79 5.23
C ILE A 231 -3.98 -5.52 4.37
N LEU A 232 -4.63 -4.43 4.81
CA LEU A 232 -4.58 -3.13 4.15
C LEU A 232 -3.36 -2.28 4.56
N GLU A 233 -2.67 -2.62 5.65
CA GLU A 233 -1.53 -1.86 6.16
C GLU A 233 -0.40 -1.62 5.15
N PRO A 234 -0.01 -2.59 4.29
CA PRO A 234 0.98 -2.33 3.25
C PRO A 234 0.57 -1.22 2.27
N PHE A 235 -0.74 -0.95 2.15
CA PHE A 235 -1.31 0.05 1.26
C PHE A 235 -1.59 1.38 1.99
N ALA A 236 -2.22 1.34 3.17
CA ALA A 236 -2.65 2.51 3.93
C ALA A 236 -2.25 2.43 5.42
N PRO A 237 -0.96 2.58 5.75
CA PRO A 237 -0.45 2.36 7.09
C PRO A 237 -0.99 3.34 8.15
N GLU A 238 -1.19 4.61 7.82
CA GLU A 238 -1.69 5.61 8.79
C GLU A 238 -3.15 5.33 9.17
N ILE A 239 -3.99 5.06 8.18
CA ILE A 239 -5.40 4.71 8.37
C ILE A 239 -5.53 3.40 9.15
N CYS A 240 -4.75 2.38 8.78
CA CYS A 240 -4.78 1.09 9.45
C CYS A 240 -4.30 1.18 10.90
N GLY A 241 -3.24 1.95 11.16
CA GLY A 241 -2.77 2.23 12.52
C GLY A 241 -3.84 2.91 13.37
N GLN A 242 -4.54 3.91 12.82
CA GLN A 242 -5.64 4.59 13.50
C GLN A 242 -6.81 3.62 13.81
N ILE A 243 -7.22 2.80 12.83
CA ILE A 243 -8.27 1.78 13.04
C ILE A 243 -7.88 0.84 14.17
N ARG A 244 -6.65 0.32 14.18
CA ARG A 244 -6.16 -0.60 15.23
C ARG A 244 -6.12 0.06 16.60
N GLN A 245 -5.73 1.33 16.68
CA GLN A 245 -5.77 2.09 17.91
C GLN A 245 -7.21 2.25 18.43
N ASP A 246 -8.16 2.54 17.55
CA ASP A 246 -9.56 2.77 17.93
C ASP A 246 -10.29 1.50 18.33
N ILE A 247 -10.01 0.36 17.68
CA ILE A 247 -10.54 -0.94 18.09
C ILE A 247 -9.73 -1.59 19.23
N LYS A 248 -8.65 -0.95 19.66
CA LYS A 248 -7.71 -1.43 20.69
C LYS A 248 -7.18 -2.84 20.40
N LEU A 249 -6.75 -3.06 19.17
CA LEU A 249 -6.12 -4.33 18.80
C LEU A 249 -4.78 -4.48 19.53
N GLU A 250 -4.59 -5.61 20.20
CA GLU A 250 -3.36 -5.94 20.92
C GLU A 250 -2.17 -6.04 19.96
N PRO A 251 -0.99 -5.47 20.30
CA PRO A 251 0.20 -5.54 19.45
C PRO A 251 0.59 -6.96 19.05
N GLU A 252 0.43 -7.93 19.96
CA GLU A 252 0.76 -9.35 19.74
C GLU A 252 -0.13 -10.00 18.67
N LYS A 253 -1.31 -9.42 18.43
CA LYS A 253 -2.28 -9.87 17.42
C LYS A 253 -2.20 -9.06 16.12
N CYS A 254 -1.24 -8.13 16.00
CA CYS A 254 -1.00 -7.37 14.79
C CYS A 254 -0.19 -8.19 13.76
N VAL A 255 -0.66 -9.42 13.50
CA VAL A 255 -0.07 -10.37 12.55
C VAL A 255 -1.21 -10.97 11.73
N ILE A 256 -1.01 -11.08 10.42
CA ILE A 256 -2.01 -11.68 9.53
C ILE A 256 -2.16 -13.16 9.91
N PRO A 257 -3.35 -13.60 10.35
CA PRO A 257 -3.56 -14.98 10.71
C PRO A 257 -3.63 -15.87 9.45
N PRO A 258 -3.37 -17.19 9.55
CA PRO A 258 -3.48 -18.12 8.43
C PRO A 258 -4.92 -18.36 7.95
N GLY A 259 -5.90 -17.88 8.71
CA GLY A 259 -7.32 -17.93 8.43
C GLY A 259 -8.05 -16.93 9.33
N PHE A 260 -9.32 -16.69 9.08
CA PHE A 260 -10.11 -15.76 9.86
C PHE A 260 -10.30 -16.29 11.27
N VAL A 261 -9.87 -15.47 12.23
CA VAL A 261 -10.01 -15.73 13.66
C VAL A 261 -10.58 -14.52 14.35
N LYS A 262 -11.13 -14.73 15.54
CA LYS A 262 -11.49 -13.63 16.43
C LYS A 262 -10.23 -12.98 16.98
N LEU A 263 -9.90 -11.79 16.49
CA LEU A 263 -8.73 -10.99 16.89
C LEU A 263 -9.02 -10.14 18.14
N LEU A 264 -10.24 -9.60 18.25
CA LEU A 264 -10.60 -8.69 19.36
C LEU A 264 -10.85 -9.47 20.65
N THR A 265 -10.24 -9.01 21.74
CA THR A 265 -10.32 -9.64 23.08
C THR A 265 -11.64 -9.31 23.76
N ASP A 266 -12.22 -10.31 24.44
CA ASP A 266 -13.43 -10.13 25.25
C ASP A 266 -13.23 -9.12 26.39
N GLY A 267 -14.26 -8.30 26.63
CA GLY A 267 -14.21 -7.20 27.60
C GLY A 267 -13.55 -5.92 27.08
N THR A 268 -12.97 -5.94 25.87
CA THR A 268 -12.41 -4.73 25.26
C THR A 268 -13.52 -3.75 24.91
N ILE A 269 -13.36 -2.48 25.25
CA ILE A 269 -14.28 -1.41 24.84
C ILE A 269 -13.59 -0.56 23.78
N ILE A 270 -14.08 -0.57 22.54
CA ILE A 270 -13.53 0.23 21.45
C ILE A 270 -13.75 1.73 21.69
N ASN A 271 -12.90 2.56 21.11
CA ASN A 271 -13.10 4.01 21.09
C ASN A 271 -14.25 4.38 20.14
N LYS A 272 -14.77 5.60 20.28
CA LYS A 272 -15.71 6.16 19.31
C LYS A 272 -15.00 6.30 17.95
N PRO A 273 -15.43 5.60 16.90
CA PRO A 273 -14.73 5.64 15.62
C PRO A 273 -14.85 7.02 14.96
N PRO A 274 -13.75 7.60 14.47
CA PRO A 274 -13.77 8.77 13.60
C PRO A 274 -14.17 8.39 12.17
N ILE A 275 -14.18 9.37 11.26
CA ILE A 275 -14.22 9.10 9.82
C ILE A 275 -12.79 8.79 9.37
N TYR A 276 -12.50 7.53 9.05
CA TYR A 276 -11.16 7.10 8.62
C TYR A 276 -10.81 7.52 7.20
N PHE A 277 -11.80 7.51 6.30
CA PHE A 277 -11.60 7.80 4.87
C PHE A 277 -12.32 9.11 4.49
N PRO A 278 -11.60 10.24 4.42
CA PRO A 278 -12.21 11.52 4.09
C PRO A 278 -12.51 11.61 2.59
N LYS A 279 -13.69 12.15 2.26
CA LYS A 279 -14.05 12.50 0.87
C LYS A 279 -13.18 13.64 0.35
N ILE A 280 -12.85 13.58 -0.94
CA ILE A 280 -12.17 14.69 -1.62
C ILE A 280 -13.22 15.55 -2.31
N LYS A 281 -13.25 16.84 -1.99
CA LYS A 281 -14.22 17.76 -2.59
C LYS A 281 -13.92 18.01 -4.08
N PRO A 282 -14.92 17.99 -4.98
CA PRO A 282 -14.72 18.27 -6.41
C PRO A 282 -14.07 19.63 -6.69
N GLU A 283 -14.41 20.65 -5.90
CA GLU A 283 -13.83 21.99 -6.03
C GLU A 283 -12.33 21.97 -5.74
N TYR A 284 -11.90 21.13 -4.80
CA TYR A 284 -10.49 21.00 -4.45
C TYR A 284 -9.71 20.31 -5.56
N ILE A 285 -10.23 19.23 -6.14
CA ILE A 285 -9.66 18.59 -7.34
C ILE A 285 -9.51 19.57 -8.49
N LYS A 286 -10.55 20.37 -8.76
CA LYS A 286 -10.50 21.41 -9.79
C LYS A 286 -9.39 22.43 -9.51
N SER A 287 -9.21 22.83 -8.25
CA SER A 287 -8.14 23.74 -7.84
C SER A 287 -6.74 23.15 -8.08
N LEU A 288 -6.55 21.85 -7.78
CA LEU A 288 -5.30 21.15 -7.99
C LEU A 288 -4.97 21.07 -9.50
N LYS A 289 -5.94 20.72 -10.34
CA LYS A 289 -5.76 20.71 -11.80
C LYS A 289 -5.35 22.08 -12.35
N ILE A 290 -6.01 23.16 -11.88
CA ILE A 290 -5.67 24.53 -12.27
C ILE A 290 -4.24 24.87 -11.83
N SER A 291 -3.85 24.49 -10.62
CA SER A 291 -2.49 24.73 -10.10
C SER A 291 -1.43 24.01 -10.94
N SER A 292 -1.67 22.76 -11.33
CA SER A 292 -0.80 21.99 -12.21
C SER A 292 -0.65 22.65 -13.58
N VAL A 293 -1.76 23.10 -14.19
CA VAL A 293 -1.73 23.79 -15.50
C VAL A 293 -1.01 25.15 -15.42
N LYS A 294 -1.25 25.94 -14.36
CA LYS A 294 -0.58 27.23 -14.17
C LYS A 294 0.93 27.04 -14.06
N ARG A 295 1.38 26.04 -13.29
CA ARG A 295 2.79 25.70 -13.17
C ARG A 295 3.41 25.30 -14.50
N THR A 296 2.73 24.46 -15.28
CA THR A 296 3.14 24.10 -16.64
C THR A 296 3.37 25.34 -17.50
N LYS A 297 2.44 26.29 -17.49
CA LYS A 297 2.55 27.54 -18.25
C LYS A 297 3.69 28.45 -17.77
N LEU A 298 3.88 28.57 -16.45
CA LEU A 298 4.96 29.39 -15.88
C LEU A 298 6.34 28.85 -16.28
N LEU A 299 6.57 27.55 -16.12
CA LEU A 299 7.85 26.92 -16.47
C LEU A 299 8.12 26.97 -17.98
N GLN A 300 7.08 26.83 -18.82
CA GLN A 300 7.22 27.05 -20.26
C GLN A 300 7.63 28.50 -20.57
N ASN A 301 6.98 29.49 -19.97
CA ASN A 301 7.30 30.90 -20.19
C ASN A 301 8.71 31.28 -19.71
N GLU A 302 9.21 30.68 -18.62
CA GLU A 302 10.59 30.86 -18.16
C GLU A 302 11.58 30.19 -19.12
N PHE A 303 11.29 28.97 -19.58
CA PHE A 303 12.13 28.26 -20.55
C PHE A 303 12.22 29.00 -21.89
N TYR A 304 11.14 29.63 -22.36
CA TYR A 304 11.14 30.46 -23.58
C TYR A 304 11.87 31.81 -23.41
N LYS A 305 12.17 32.25 -22.18
CA LYS A 305 12.93 33.48 -21.91
C LYS A 305 14.44 33.25 -21.84
N GLU A 306 14.91 32.01 -21.71
CA GLU A 306 16.33 31.69 -21.78
C GLU A 306 16.78 31.48 -23.24
N ASN A 307 17.57 32.44 -23.75
CA ASN A 307 18.24 32.37 -25.06
C ASN A 307 19.16 31.13 -25.18
N PRO A 308 19.48 30.66 -26.42
CA PRO A 308 20.23 29.42 -26.61
C PRO A 308 21.62 29.53 -25.97
N VAL A 309 21.84 28.76 -24.92
CA VAL A 309 23.18 28.56 -24.37
C VAL A 309 24.00 27.84 -25.44
N LYS A 310 25.00 28.53 -25.98
CA LYS A 310 26.03 27.95 -26.82
C LYS A 310 26.79 26.94 -25.94
N ILE A 311 26.46 25.66 -26.05
CA ILE A 311 27.18 24.58 -25.35
C ILE A 311 28.56 24.48 -25.97
N ILE A 312 29.55 25.13 -25.34
CA ILE A 312 30.96 24.86 -25.59
C ILE A 312 31.35 23.76 -24.61
N PHE A 313 31.52 22.53 -25.09
CA PHE A 313 32.16 21.48 -24.31
C PHE A 313 33.64 21.83 -24.15
N LYS A 314 34.01 22.35 -22.98
CA LYS A 314 35.35 22.12 -22.42
C LYS A 314 35.20 21.06 -21.35
N PHE A 315 35.94 19.97 -21.49
CA PHE A 315 36.12 18.98 -20.43
C PHE A 315 37.37 19.36 -19.64
N PRO A 316 37.28 19.93 -18.42
CA PRO A 316 38.34 19.82 -17.44
C PRO A 316 38.20 18.48 -16.73
N HIS A 317 39.37 17.92 -16.39
CA HIS A 317 39.59 16.61 -15.81
C HIS A 317 38.58 16.17 -14.75
N LEU A 318 38.09 14.93 -14.92
CA LEU A 318 37.39 14.14 -13.91
C LEU A 318 38.31 13.91 -12.71
N THR A 319 38.08 14.64 -11.63
CA THR A 319 38.39 14.20 -10.27
C THR A 319 37.58 15.07 -9.32
N ASP A 320 36.97 14.40 -8.34
CA ASP A 320 36.15 14.95 -7.25
C ASP A 320 34.71 15.34 -7.62
N TYR A 321 33.75 14.49 -7.20
CA TYR A 321 32.54 14.89 -6.47
C TYR A 321 31.70 13.64 -6.12
N PHE A 322 32.18 12.84 -5.15
CA PHE A 322 31.31 12.01 -4.32
C PHE A 322 30.83 12.87 -3.15
N ASN A 323 29.57 13.32 -3.18
CA ASN A 323 28.77 13.56 -1.98
C ASN A 323 27.36 14.00 -2.34
N ARG A 324 26.37 13.13 -2.10
CA ARG A 324 25.17 13.44 -1.31
C ARG A 324 24.28 12.21 -1.18
N SER A 325 24.06 11.90 0.10
CA SER A 325 23.03 11.07 0.70
C SER A 325 21.64 11.37 0.14
N TYR A 326 20.83 10.31 -0.01
CA TYR A 326 19.35 10.23 0.05
C TYR A 326 18.83 9.22 -0.98
N LEU A 327 18.68 7.97 -0.54
CA LEU A 327 17.77 6.99 -1.15
C LEU A 327 17.44 5.93 -0.10
N HIS A 328 16.33 6.14 0.60
CA HIS A 328 15.63 5.13 1.39
C HIS A 328 14.77 4.29 0.44
N CYS A 329 14.97 2.97 0.48
CA CYS A 329 13.95 1.90 0.44
C CYS A 329 14.62 0.58 0.06
N LEU A 330 15.02 -0.20 1.06
CA LEU A 330 15.15 -1.65 0.96
C LEU A 330 14.44 -2.20 2.19
N THR A 331 13.22 -2.71 2.00
CA THR A 331 12.50 -3.48 3.02
C THR A 331 13.05 -4.90 2.99
N PHE A 332 13.71 -5.31 4.06
CA PHE A 332 14.09 -6.71 4.30
C PHE A 332 13.07 -7.30 5.26
N GLU A 333 12.32 -8.32 4.82
CA GLU A 333 11.56 -9.19 5.73
C GLU A 333 12.50 -10.27 6.24
N GLN A 334 12.78 -10.24 7.54
CA GLN A 334 13.52 -11.27 8.24
C GLN A 334 12.51 -12.29 8.79
N TYR A 335 12.54 -13.52 8.30
CA TYR A 335 11.83 -14.63 8.93
C TYR A 335 12.74 -15.23 10.00
N ASP A 336 12.37 -15.08 11.26
CA ASP A 336 12.97 -15.82 12.37
C ASP A 336 12.32 -17.21 12.44
N PHE A 337 13.12 -18.26 12.35
CA PHE A 337 12.73 -19.61 12.76
C PHE A 337 13.50 -19.96 14.04
N TRP A 338 12.75 -20.36 15.06
CA TRP A 338 13.22 -20.89 16.34
C TRP A 338 14.03 -22.18 16.17
#